data_AF-A0A0G1YMK5-F1
#
_entry.id   AF-A0A0G1YMK5-F1
#
_cell.length_a   1.000
_cell.length_b   1.000
_cell.length_c   1.000
_cell.angle_alpha   90.00
_cell.angle_beta   90.00
_cell.angle_gamma   90.00
#
_symmetry.space_group_name_H-M   'P 1'
#
loop_
_entity.id
_entity.type
_entity.pdbx_description
1 polymer ?
#
loop_
_entity_poly.entity_id
_entity_poly.type
_entity_poly.pdbx_seq_one_letter_code
_entity_poly.pdbx_strand_id
1 'polypeptide(L)'
;AVLIRAVEPLEGIALMKRRRSTALVRNLCSGPAKFCQAFGITSSQNKNPIADDFAIYDAPEIPKSNITTSPRVGISSGTELLWRFYIKGNPFVSPMR
;
A
#
# COMPACT_ATOMS: atom_id res chain seq x y z
N ALA A 1 2.77 12.59 -8.54
CA ALA A 1 3.09 11.70 -7.39
C ALA A 1 2.21 10.46 -7.44
N VAL A 2 2.64 9.36 -6.82
CA VAL A 2 1.88 8.10 -6.72
C VAL A 2 1.66 7.78 -5.25
N LEU A 3 0.44 7.37 -4.88
CA LEU A 3 0.11 6.95 -3.51
C LEU A 3 0.21 5.43 -3.39
N ILE A 4 1.07 4.94 -2.50
CA ILE A 4 1.07 3.54 -2.10
C ILE A 4 -0.14 3.28 -1.20
N ARG A 5 -1.10 2.51 -1.71
CA ARG A 5 -2.38 2.28 -1.03
C ARG A 5 -2.39 1.02 -0.18
N ALA A 6 -1.70 -0.01 -0.62
CA ALA A 6 -1.57 -1.25 0.11
C ALA A 6 -0.30 -1.98 -0.36
N VAL A 7 0.26 -2.80 0.52
CA VAL A 7 1.34 -3.73 0.18
C VAL A 7 1.07 -5.09 0.79
N GLU A 8 1.54 -6.14 0.13
CA GLU A 8 1.56 -7.49 0.67
C GLU A 8 2.80 -7.66 1.57
N PRO A 9 2.65 -7.95 2.87
CA PRO A 9 3.78 -8.16 3.76
C PRO A 9 4.50 -9.47 3.43
N LEU A 10 5.76 -9.38 3.00
CA LEU A 10 6.62 -10.54 2.75
C LEU A 10 7.54 -10.85 3.93
N GLU A 11 8.12 -9.81 4.53
CA GLU A 11 9.11 -9.92 5.60
C GLU A 11 8.82 -8.93 6.74
N GLY A 12 9.48 -9.11 7.90
CA GLY A 12 9.31 -8.22 9.05
C GLY A 12 7.93 -8.27 9.71
N ILE A 13 7.12 -9.28 9.41
CA ILE A 13 5.71 -9.40 9.82
C ILE A 13 5.54 -9.27 11.34
N ALA A 14 6.44 -9.85 12.15
CA ALA A 14 6.37 -9.74 13.60
C ALA A 14 6.49 -8.29 14.10
N LEU A 15 7.39 -7.50 13.50
CA LEU A 15 7.54 -6.08 13.82
C LEU A 15 6.30 -5.29 13.37
N MET A 16 5.78 -5.57 12.18
CA MET A 16 4.55 -4.95 11.69
C MET A 16 3.37 -5.23 12.60
N LYS A 17 3.20 -6.49 13.07
CA LYS A 17 2.16 -6.89 14.03
C LYS A 17 2.26 -6.09 15.34
N ARG A 18 3.48 -5.90 15.87
CA ARG A 18 3.73 -5.08 17.06
C ARG A 18 3.35 -3.62 16.81
N ARG A 19 3.83 -3.01 15.73
CA ARG A 19 3.53 -1.61 15.37
C ARG A 19 2.04 -1.35 15.13
N ARG A 20 1.32 -2.35 14.60
CA ARG A 20 -0.11 -2.26 14.25
C ARG A 20 -1.04 -2.78 15.34
N SER A 21 -0.50 -3.32 16.43
CA SER A 21 -1.25 -3.98 17.52
C SER A 21 -2.32 -4.95 17.01
N THR A 22 -1.97 -5.78 16.02
CA THR A 22 -2.89 -6.75 15.42
C THR A 22 -2.16 -8.02 14.98
N ALA A 23 -2.80 -9.16 15.17
CA ALA A 23 -2.29 -10.44 14.66
C ALA A 23 -2.70 -10.70 13.20
N LEU A 24 -3.66 -9.93 12.67
CA LEU A 24 -4.28 -10.18 11.37
C LEU A 24 -3.39 -9.68 10.24
N VAL A 25 -2.66 -10.60 9.60
CA VAL A 25 -1.66 -10.30 8.55
C VAL A 25 -2.27 -9.52 7.38
N ARG A 26 -3.44 -9.94 6.88
CA ARG A 26 -4.18 -9.24 5.82
C ARG A 26 -4.50 -7.78 6.12
N ASN A 27 -4.46 -7.37 7.39
CA ASN A 27 -4.82 -6.02 7.84
C ASN A 27 -3.59 -5.17 8.23
N LEU A 28 -2.38 -5.70 8.11
CA LEU A 28 -1.15 -4.97 8.46
C LEU A 28 -0.93 -3.78 7.53
N CYS A 29 -1.09 -4.01 6.23
CA CYS A 29 -0.71 -3.05 5.19
C CYS A 29 -1.83 -2.79 4.16
N SER A 30 -3.09 -3.07 4.51
CA SER A 30 -4.24 -2.96 3.59
C SER A 30 -4.80 -1.53 3.45
N GLY A 31 -3.95 -0.51 3.55
CA GLY A 31 -4.35 0.90 3.53
C GLY A 31 -3.15 1.84 3.72
N PRO A 32 -3.19 3.09 3.21
CA PRO A 32 -2.03 3.99 3.25
C PRO A 32 -1.50 4.23 4.66
N ALA A 33 -2.38 4.61 5.61
CA ALA A 33 -1.98 4.84 6.99
C ALA A 33 -1.52 3.56 7.70
N LYS A 34 -2.10 2.40 7.34
CA LYS A 34 -1.72 1.10 7.90
C LYS A 34 -0.31 0.71 7.45
N PHE A 35 -0.03 0.87 6.15
CA PHE A 35 1.29 0.71 5.58
C PHE A 35 2.32 1.61 6.29
N CYS A 36 2.05 2.91 6.43
CA CYS A 36 2.97 3.81 7.11
C CYS A 36 3.28 3.35 8.54
N GLN A 37 2.25 2.99 9.32
CA GLN A 37 2.44 2.50 10.68
C GLN A 37 3.21 1.18 10.75
N ALA A 38 2.92 0.22 9.86
CA ALA A 38 3.62 -1.06 9.82
C ALA A 38 5.12 -0.87 9.49
N PHE A 39 5.44 0.06 8.59
CA PHE A 39 6.81 0.36 8.17
C PHE A 39 7.52 1.38 9.07
N GLY A 40 6.81 2.04 10.00
CA GLY A 40 7.38 3.08 10.85
C GLY A 40 7.64 4.39 10.10
N ILE A 41 6.91 4.62 9.00
CA ILE A 41 6.94 5.88 8.25
C ILE A 41 6.15 6.92 9.02
N THR A 42 6.77 8.08 9.23
CA THR A 42 6.17 9.24 9.89
C THR A 42 6.31 10.48 8.99
N SER A 43 5.92 11.65 9.49
CA SER A 43 6.12 12.92 8.78
C SER A 43 7.61 13.30 8.66
N SER A 44 8.51 12.69 9.43
CA SER A 44 9.95 12.97 9.36
C SER A 44 10.59 12.59 8.03
N GLN A 45 9.97 11.68 7.26
CA GLN A 45 10.43 11.29 5.93
C GLN A 45 9.83 12.11 4.79
N ASN A 46 9.02 13.14 5.09
CA ASN A 46 8.42 13.96 4.06
C ASN A 46 9.51 14.73 3.27
N LYS A 47 9.45 14.68 1.94
CA LYS A 47 10.41 15.26 0.99
C LYS A 47 11.81 14.61 0.98
N ASN A 48 12.02 13.55 1.74
CA ASN A 48 13.27 12.80 1.66
C ASN A 48 13.31 11.99 0.34
N PRO A 49 14.49 11.82 -0.26
CA PRO A 49 14.66 10.88 -1.35
C PRO A 49 14.31 9.46 -0.89
N ILE A 50 13.84 8.63 -1.81
CA ILE A 50 13.77 7.18 -1.59
C ILE A 50 15.20 6.64 -1.74
N ALA A 51 15.98 6.81 -0.68
CA ALA A 51 17.34 6.34 -0.51
C ALA A 51 17.57 6.12 0.99
N ASP A 52 18.52 5.25 1.34
CA ASP A 52 18.90 4.89 2.71
C ASP A 52 17.79 4.21 3.55
N ASP A 53 16.79 4.97 4.01
CA ASP A 53 15.69 4.48 4.86
C ASP A 53 14.68 3.62 4.10
N PHE A 54 14.50 3.92 2.80
CA PHE A 54 13.60 3.19 1.91
C PHE A 54 14.27 2.93 0.57
N ALA A 55 14.07 1.73 0.05
CA ALA A 55 14.47 1.34 -1.29
C ALA A 55 13.29 0.71 -2.03
N ILE A 56 13.28 0.89 -3.34
CA ILE A 56 12.36 0.21 -4.26
C ILE A 56 13.22 -0.71 -5.11
N TYR A 57 12.85 -1.98 -5.15
CA TYR A 57 13.51 -3.01 -5.94
C TYR A 57 12.63 -3.45 -7.09
N ASP A 58 13.26 -3.94 -8.16
CA ASP A 58 12.54 -4.58 -9.25
C ASP A 58 11.79 -5.82 -8.75
N ALA A 59 10.58 -6.01 -9.29
CA ALA A 59 9.74 -7.17 -9.02
C ALA A 59 9.47 -7.93 -10.33
N PRO A 60 9.11 -9.22 -10.26
CA PRO A 60 8.64 -9.94 -11.43
C PRO A 60 7.48 -9.22 -12.12
N GLU A 61 7.44 -9.28 -13.45
CA GLU A 61 6.38 -8.63 -14.22
C GLU A 61 5.01 -9.24 -13.88
N ILE A 62 4.03 -8.37 -13.62
CA ILE A 62 2.64 -8.77 -13.39
C ILE A 62 1.88 -8.66 -14.73
N PRO A 63 1.22 -9.72 -15.20
CA PRO A 63 0.41 -9.66 -16.41
C PRO A 63 -0.62 -8.52 -16.34
N LYS A 64 -0.74 -7.73 -17.41
CA LYS A 64 -1.70 -6.62 -17.48
C LYS A 64 -3.14 -7.07 -17.21
N SER A 65 -3.50 -8.30 -17.57
CA SER A 65 -4.81 -8.92 -17.28
C SER A 65 -5.11 -9.06 -15.78
N ASN A 66 -4.07 -9.05 -14.94
CA ASN A 66 -4.18 -9.14 -13.49
C ASN A 66 -4.20 -7.75 -12.83
N ILE A 67 -3.97 -6.67 -13.58
CA ILE A 67 -4.04 -5.30 -13.08
C ILE A 67 -5.42 -4.75 -13.43
N THR A 68 -6.14 -4.30 -12.42
CA THR A 68 -7.45 -3.67 -12.58
C THR A 68 -7.40 -2.22 -12.09
N THR A 69 -8.36 -1.43 -12.57
CA THR A 69 -8.51 -0.03 -12.17
C THR A 69 -9.83 0.22 -11.48
N SER A 70 -9.90 1.30 -10.71
CA SER A 70 -11.15 1.82 -10.14
C SER A 70 -11.04 3.33 -9.91
N PRO A 71 -12.17 4.00 -9.63
CA PRO A 71 -12.17 5.25 -8.88
C PRO A 71 -11.24 5.22 -7.67
N ARG A 72 -10.66 6.37 -7.36
CA ARG A 72 -9.90 6.58 -6.12
C ARG A 72 -10.88 6.72 -4.94
N VAL A 73 -10.49 6.19 -3.78
CA VAL A 73 -11.30 6.23 -2.56
C VAL A 73 -10.83 7.38 -1.66
N GLY A 74 -11.78 8.15 -1.12
CA GLY A 74 -11.53 9.21 -0.13
C GLY A 74 -11.15 10.57 -0.74
N ILE A 75 -11.68 10.91 -1.91
CA ILE A 75 -11.47 12.20 -2.59
C ILE A 75 -12.80 12.82 -2.98
N SER A 76 -12.84 14.15 -3.11
CA SER A 76 -14.04 14.92 -3.48
C SER A 76 -14.07 15.41 -4.93
N SER A 77 -12.99 15.23 -5.69
CA SER A 77 -12.86 15.69 -7.07
C SER A 77 -12.14 14.67 -7.94
N GLY A 78 -12.56 14.53 -9.21
CA GLY A 78 -12.08 13.49 -10.13
C GLY A 78 -12.37 12.09 -9.60
N THR A 79 -13.59 11.90 -9.09
CA THR A 79 -14.09 10.65 -8.49
C THR A 79 -14.45 9.61 -9.55
N GLU A 80 -14.70 10.04 -10.78
CA GLU A 80 -14.95 9.22 -11.96
C GLU A 80 -13.66 8.64 -12.57
N LEU A 81 -12.50 9.25 -12.27
CA LEU A 81 -11.23 8.89 -12.87
C LEU A 81 -10.71 7.55 -12.32
N LEU A 82 -10.39 6.63 -13.23
CA LEU A 82 -9.90 5.28 -12.92
C LEU A 82 -8.40 5.26 -12.55
N TRP A 83 -7.97 6.16 -11.67
CA TRP A 83 -6.57 6.37 -11.29
C TRP A 83 -6.13 5.59 -10.05
N ARG A 84 -6.87 4.54 -9.69
CA ARG A 84 -6.43 3.56 -8.69
C ARG A 84 -6.15 2.24 -9.38
N PHE A 85 -4.90 1.81 -9.34
CA PHE A 85 -4.42 0.55 -9.93
C PHE A 85 -4.17 -0.47 -8.81
N TYR A 86 -4.54 -1.73 -9.03
CA TYR A 86 -4.34 -2.81 -8.06
C TYR A 86 -4.38 -4.19 -8.72
N ILE A 87 -3.81 -5.20 -8.05
CA ILE A 87 -3.80 -6.59 -8.49
C ILE A 87 -5.17 -7.22 -8.20
N LYS A 88 -5.83 -7.75 -9.23
CA LYS A 88 -7.13 -8.41 -9.16
C LYS A 88 -7.07 -9.61 -8.22
N GLY A 89 -8.01 -9.68 -7.28
CA GLY A 89 -8.12 -10.80 -6.32
C GLY A 89 -7.05 -10.83 -5.22
N ASN A 90 -6.11 -9.87 -5.17
CA ASN A 90 -5.10 -9.85 -4.12
C ASN A 90 -5.77 -9.48 -2.76
N PRO A 91 -5.64 -10.33 -1.72
CA PRO A 91 -6.37 -10.18 -0.45
C PRO A 91 -5.86 -9.00 0.41
N PHE A 92 -4.70 -8.43 0.09
CA PHE A 92 -4.13 -7.27 0.79
C PHE A 92 -4.66 -5.94 0.24
N VAL A 93 -5.35 -5.96 -0.90
CA VAL A 93 -5.98 -4.76 -1.46
C VAL A 93 -7.21 -4.39 -0.62
N SER A 94 -7.29 -3.13 -0.22
CA SER A 94 -8.48 -2.63 0.49
C SER A 94 -9.74 -2.80 -0.39
N PRO A 95 -10.84 -3.35 0.14
CA PRO A 95 -12.08 -3.45 -0.63
C PRO A 95 -12.57 -2.06 -1.05
N MET A 96 -13.29 -2.01 -2.16
CA MET A 96 -14.10 -0.85 -2.50
C MET A 96 -15.22 -0.78 -1.46
N ARG A 97 -15.28 0.32 -0.71
CA ARG A 97 -16.39 0.67 0.16
C ARG A 97 -17.06 1.90 -0.41
#